data_AF-A0A531LGP0-F1
#
_entry.id   AF-A0A531LGP0-F1
#
_cell.length_a   1.000
_cell.length_b   1.000
_cell.length_c   1.000
_cell.angle_alpha   90.00
_cell.angle_beta   90.00
_cell.angle_gamma   90.00
#
_symmetry.space_group_name_H-M   'P 1'
#
loop_
_entity.id
_entity.type
_entity.pdbx_description
1 polymer ?
#
loop_
_entity_poly.entity_id
_entity_poly.type
_entity_poly.pdbx_seq_one_letter_code
_entity_poly.pdbx_strand_id
1 'polypeptide(L)'
;MNTVEPITHDLALRRPLALGGPVAYWLVGTTSEQRYDVADRPMQGEMDPFFFLTKHKNFIPHEYPCRTEFAAERRGKRPTPQGAFEPDRVWLPFGSPRVDLSGFWFRPTVVATWASTALDAVSDGRARLRLRTCGGAVLFVNGIEAGWMAPYGRNLEASQDFEVDLVAGANEISIWFDDLAERDARYFFQLDYLRGPAAEQVLPTTVKGDVAAAMEAALDAMHFEHPFYSGGEVALVTDVALPVAMDVAIVIEGDFMSIEPPVIFRRRVEAGARRITIAATEDLPADFRHFAVSLSSSGFVARRVFGVEICHATRQGRAPAILADRIGEALEEVSNFAEADTVRALARLATGRGGPETDAIIAAALPAIEDCHDCADFILVPLLWCRRAYGNSIAVDLRHRIDEAILNYRYWMDEPGNDVQWYFSENHALLFHTAAYLGGHLLPDGRFVRSGRTGAEQSTVGLARVRAWLDHFEAWEM
;
A
#
# COMPACT_ATOMS: atom_id res chain seq x y z
N MET A 1 7.35 27.36 -18.29
CA MET A 1 6.24 27.74 -19.19
C MET A 1 6.09 26.64 -20.22
N ASN A 2 5.31 25.61 -19.90
CA ASN A 2 4.86 24.62 -20.86
C ASN A 2 3.47 25.06 -21.30
N THR A 3 3.39 25.74 -22.43
CA THR A 3 2.10 26.01 -23.08
C THR A 3 1.54 24.68 -23.54
N VAL A 4 0.48 24.21 -22.87
CA VAL A 4 -0.33 23.07 -23.30
C VAL A 4 -0.74 23.31 -24.76
N GLU A 5 -0.39 22.39 -25.66
CA GLU A 5 -0.88 22.44 -27.04
C GLU A 5 -2.41 22.55 -27.06
N PRO A 6 -3.01 23.29 -28.00
CA PRO A 6 -4.46 23.39 -28.08
C PRO A 6 -5.07 22.00 -28.20
N ILE A 7 -5.88 21.62 -27.22
CA ILE A 7 -6.58 20.33 -27.16
C ILE A 7 -7.43 20.22 -28.44
N THR A 8 -7.02 19.36 -29.36
CA THR A 8 -7.77 19.09 -30.58
C THR A 8 -9.11 18.43 -30.19
N HIS A 9 -10.22 18.94 -30.72
CA HIS A 9 -11.58 18.59 -30.24
C HIS A 9 -11.87 17.07 -30.21
N ASP A 10 -11.27 16.29 -31.10
CA ASP A 10 -11.51 14.83 -31.20
C ASP A 10 -10.63 13.98 -30.27
N LEU A 11 -9.52 14.51 -29.76
CA LEU A 11 -8.51 13.78 -28.96
C LEU A 11 -8.56 14.16 -27.49
N ALA A 12 -9.77 14.14 -26.91
CA ALA A 12 -9.95 14.32 -25.49
C ALA A 12 -11.14 13.53 -24.96
N LEU A 13 -10.99 13.01 -23.75
CA LEU A 13 -12.09 12.47 -22.96
C LEU A 13 -12.82 13.63 -22.29
N ARG A 14 -14.04 13.91 -22.74
CA ARG A 14 -14.90 14.97 -22.20
C ARG A 14 -15.94 14.40 -21.26
N ARG A 15 -16.14 15.07 -20.13
CA ARG A 15 -17.08 14.66 -19.09
C ARG A 15 -17.86 15.86 -18.58
N PRO A 16 -19.18 15.75 -18.39
CA PRO A 16 -19.96 16.84 -17.85
C PRO A 16 -19.49 17.17 -16.43
N LEU A 17 -19.34 18.45 -16.11
CA LEU A 17 -19.00 18.91 -14.77
C LEU A 17 -20.18 19.66 -14.16
N ALA A 18 -20.95 18.96 -13.33
CA ALA A 18 -22.08 19.55 -12.62
C ALA A 18 -21.60 20.45 -11.47
N LEU A 19 -22.37 21.51 -11.16
CA LEU A 19 -22.15 22.29 -9.94
C LEU A 19 -22.30 21.40 -8.70
N GLY A 20 -21.36 21.52 -7.77
CA GLY A 20 -21.20 20.64 -6.61
C GLY A 20 -20.59 19.27 -6.92
N GLY A 21 -20.30 18.97 -8.19
CA GLY A 21 -19.69 17.71 -8.61
C GLY A 21 -18.16 17.70 -8.46
N PRO A 22 -17.55 16.50 -8.39
CA PRO A 22 -16.10 16.36 -8.32
C PRO A 22 -15.44 16.55 -9.70
N VAL A 23 -14.25 17.13 -9.68
CA VAL A 23 -13.29 17.12 -10.79
C VAL A 23 -12.50 15.82 -10.64
N ALA A 24 -12.81 14.81 -11.46
CA ALA A 24 -12.48 13.41 -11.16
C ALA A 24 -11.48 12.75 -12.13
N TYR A 25 -11.23 13.35 -13.29
CA TYR A 25 -10.32 12.83 -14.32
C TYR A 25 -8.98 13.57 -14.34
N TRP A 26 -7.87 12.89 -14.08
CA TRP A 26 -6.57 13.56 -13.90
C TRP A 26 -5.46 12.87 -14.68
N LEU A 27 -4.49 13.65 -15.16
CA LEU A 27 -3.15 13.16 -15.41
C LEU A 27 -2.39 13.25 -14.09
N VAL A 28 -1.75 12.16 -13.67
CA VAL A 28 -1.03 12.06 -12.40
C VAL A 28 0.42 11.76 -12.71
N GLY A 29 1.34 12.51 -12.08
CA GLY A 29 2.77 12.28 -12.19
C GLY A 29 3.26 11.19 -11.25
N THR A 30 4.54 10.87 -11.34
CA THR A 30 5.19 9.94 -10.41
C THR A 30 5.15 10.49 -8.99
N THR A 31 4.83 9.64 -8.01
CA THR A 31 4.98 9.96 -6.59
C THR A 31 6.46 9.91 -6.21
N SER A 32 7.00 11.03 -5.74
CA SER A 32 8.33 11.05 -5.12
C SER A 32 8.21 10.55 -3.69
N GLU A 33 9.10 9.65 -3.29
CA GLU A 33 9.15 9.11 -1.93
C GLU A 33 10.52 9.40 -1.31
N GLN A 34 10.52 9.93 -0.09
CA GLN A 34 11.74 10.22 0.66
C GLN A 34 11.58 9.80 2.11
N ARG A 35 12.48 8.93 2.59
CA ARG A 35 12.53 8.54 4.00
C ARG A 35 12.66 9.76 4.91
N TYR A 36 11.89 9.77 6.00
CA TYR A 36 11.87 10.83 7.01
C TYR A 36 12.14 10.25 8.39
N ASP A 37 13.42 10.16 8.72
CA ASP A 37 13.86 9.73 10.04
C ASP A 37 13.99 10.93 10.98
N VAL A 38 13.62 10.70 12.24
CA VAL A 38 13.83 11.63 13.35
C VAL A 38 14.72 10.97 14.40
N ALA A 39 15.11 11.73 15.43
CA ALA A 39 15.87 11.17 16.54
C ALA A 39 15.07 10.05 17.25
N ASP A 40 15.75 8.94 17.54
CA ASP A 40 15.21 7.81 18.27
C ASP A 40 14.71 8.24 19.65
N ARG A 41 13.44 7.93 19.95
CA ARG A 41 12.84 8.22 21.25
C ARG A 41 11.87 7.12 21.68
N PRO A 42 11.72 6.87 22.99
CA PRO A 42 10.62 6.03 23.46
C PRO A 42 9.27 6.65 23.10
N MET A 43 8.27 5.81 22.88
CA MET A 43 6.87 6.22 22.77
C MET A 43 6.16 5.94 24.09
N GLN A 44 5.18 6.78 24.42
CA GLN A 44 4.25 6.51 25.52
C GLN A 44 2.99 5.89 24.92
N GLY A 45 2.40 4.94 25.65
CA GLY A 45 1.13 4.34 25.29
C GLY A 45 0.90 3.01 25.96
N GLU A 46 -0.38 2.70 26.16
CA GLU A 46 -0.85 1.39 26.62
C GLU A 46 -1.73 0.77 25.53
N MET A 47 -1.90 -0.55 25.59
CA MET A 47 -2.91 -1.24 24.78
C MET A 47 -4.30 -0.73 25.22
N ASP A 48 -5.11 -0.17 24.30
CA ASP A 48 -6.50 0.20 24.61
C ASP A 48 -7.37 -1.06 24.44
N PRO A 49 -7.86 -1.68 25.53
CA PRO A 49 -8.67 -2.90 25.45
C PRO A 49 -10.06 -2.66 24.80
N PHE A 50 -10.45 -1.40 24.62
CA PHE A 50 -11.69 -1.02 23.94
C PHE A 50 -11.47 -0.56 22.50
N PHE A 51 -10.25 -0.69 21.96
CA PHE A 51 -9.91 -0.26 20.61
C PHE A 51 -10.84 -0.90 19.56
N PHE A 52 -11.12 -2.21 19.69
CA PHE A 52 -12.00 -2.94 18.78
C PHE A 52 -13.49 -2.89 19.17
N LEU A 53 -13.82 -2.41 20.37
CA LEU A 53 -15.18 -2.45 20.90
C LEU A 53 -16.05 -1.25 20.48
N THR A 54 -15.48 -0.24 19.80
CA THR A 54 -16.27 0.89 19.33
C THR A 54 -15.95 1.28 17.89
N LYS A 55 -17.00 1.52 17.11
CA LYS A 55 -16.94 2.03 15.72
C LYS A 55 -16.23 3.39 15.59
N HIS A 56 -15.86 4.02 16.71
CA HIS A 56 -15.31 5.37 16.80
C HIS A 56 -13.86 5.42 17.33
N LYS A 57 -13.25 4.29 17.71
CA LYS A 57 -11.88 4.22 18.28
C LYS A 57 -10.83 3.49 17.43
N ASN A 58 -11.02 3.38 16.11
CA ASN A 58 -9.94 2.96 15.19
C ASN A 58 -8.93 4.10 14.92
N PHE A 59 -8.55 4.87 15.94
CA PHE A 59 -7.57 5.94 15.82
C PHE A 59 -6.37 5.60 16.68
N ILE A 60 -5.16 5.71 16.11
CA ILE A 60 -3.92 5.53 16.86
C ILE A 60 -3.99 6.41 18.11
N PRO A 61 -3.89 5.84 19.32
CA PRO A 61 -4.03 6.62 20.54
C PRO A 61 -2.85 7.59 20.76
N HIS A 62 -1.84 7.56 19.88
CA HIS A 62 -0.60 8.31 19.96
C HIS A 62 -0.16 8.79 18.58
N GLU A 63 0.48 9.96 18.53
CA GLU A 63 1.13 10.47 17.33
C GLU A 63 2.57 9.95 17.30
N TYR A 64 3.02 9.37 16.19
CA TYR A 64 4.40 8.89 16.10
C TYR A 64 5.39 10.06 16.25
N PRO A 65 6.60 9.80 16.77
CA PRO A 65 7.73 10.73 16.80
C PRO A 65 7.89 11.57 15.53
N CYS A 66 7.92 10.90 14.37
CA CYS A 66 8.12 11.51 13.07
C CYS A 66 6.97 12.45 12.69
N ARG A 67 5.70 12.05 12.90
CA ARG A 67 4.55 12.93 12.66
C ARG A 67 4.59 14.18 13.52
N THR A 68 4.96 14.05 14.79
CA THR A 68 5.03 15.19 15.72
C THR A 68 6.01 16.24 15.21
N GLU A 69 7.21 15.83 14.79
CA GLU A 69 8.22 16.74 14.23
C GLU A 69 7.80 17.30 12.87
N PHE A 70 7.32 16.44 11.97
CA PHE A 70 6.87 16.84 10.64
C PHE A 70 5.74 17.89 10.71
N ALA A 71 4.78 17.69 11.61
CA ALA A 71 3.72 18.65 11.85
C ALA A 71 4.25 19.99 12.41
N ALA A 72 5.19 19.96 13.37
CA ALA A 72 5.81 21.19 13.88
C ALA A 72 6.58 21.95 12.78
N GLU A 73 7.20 21.22 11.86
CA GLU A 73 7.94 21.76 10.72
C GLU A 73 7.03 22.37 9.66
N ARG A 74 5.89 21.75 9.33
CA ARG A 74 5.13 22.09 8.11
C ARG A 74 3.69 22.54 8.33
N ARG A 75 3.03 22.19 9.43
CA ARG A 75 1.60 22.51 9.66
C ARG A 75 1.36 24.02 9.66
N GLY A 76 0.35 24.44 8.89
CA GLY A 76 -0.02 25.85 8.75
C GLY A 76 1.00 26.72 8.00
N LYS A 77 2.02 26.12 7.37
CA LYS A 77 2.99 26.82 6.52
C LYS A 77 2.76 26.45 5.07
N ARG A 78 2.90 27.41 4.16
CA ARG A 78 2.72 27.18 2.72
C ARG A 78 3.67 26.06 2.27
N PRO A 79 3.15 24.95 1.70
CA PRO A 79 4.01 23.92 1.14
C PRO A 79 4.84 24.46 -0.03
N THR A 80 6.02 23.88 -0.24
CA THR A 80 6.89 24.24 -1.37
C THR A 80 6.84 23.12 -2.39
N PRO A 81 6.16 23.31 -3.53
CA PRO A 81 6.12 22.31 -4.57
C PRO A 81 7.52 21.90 -5.03
N GLN A 82 7.74 20.59 -5.12
CA GLN A 82 9.00 20.00 -5.55
C GLN A 82 8.84 19.39 -6.95
N GLY A 83 9.91 19.44 -7.75
CA GLY A 83 9.90 18.93 -9.11
C GLY A 83 9.00 19.73 -10.06
N ALA A 84 8.87 19.24 -11.29
CA ALA A 84 7.91 19.73 -12.28
C ALA A 84 6.91 18.62 -12.59
N PHE A 85 5.73 18.99 -13.09
CA PHE A 85 4.76 17.99 -13.52
C PHE A 85 5.25 17.28 -14.79
N GLU A 86 5.42 15.97 -14.67
CA GLU A 86 5.64 15.04 -15.77
C GLU A 86 4.52 13.97 -15.71
N PRO A 87 3.66 13.86 -16.74
CA PRO A 87 2.55 12.91 -16.71
C PRO A 87 3.07 11.47 -16.76
N ASP A 88 2.71 10.67 -15.76
CA ASP A 88 3.05 9.24 -15.66
C ASP A 88 1.85 8.36 -16.04
N ARG A 89 0.66 8.69 -15.49
CA ARG A 89 -0.55 7.87 -15.68
C ARG A 89 -1.81 8.70 -15.78
N VAL A 90 -2.81 8.11 -16.42
CA VAL A 90 -4.19 8.62 -16.42
C VAL A 90 -4.93 8.07 -15.21
N TRP A 91 -5.54 8.96 -14.43
CA TRP A 91 -6.49 8.63 -13.38
C TRP A 91 -7.92 8.67 -13.93
N LEU A 92 -8.53 7.49 -14.04
CA LEU A 92 -9.95 7.32 -14.29
C LEU A 92 -10.65 7.03 -12.95
N PRO A 93 -11.80 7.66 -12.66
CA PRO A 93 -12.35 7.67 -11.31
C PRO A 93 -12.96 6.35 -10.86
N PHE A 94 -13.54 5.56 -11.78
CA PHE A 94 -14.28 4.32 -11.47
C PHE A 94 -15.21 4.44 -10.24
N GLY A 95 -15.96 5.55 -10.17
CA GLY A 95 -16.88 5.87 -9.08
C GLY A 95 -16.29 6.63 -7.90
N SER A 96 -14.96 6.82 -7.83
CA SER A 96 -14.30 7.63 -6.80
C SER A 96 -14.34 9.13 -7.17
N PRO A 97 -14.70 10.03 -6.23
CA PRO A 97 -14.58 11.46 -6.44
C PRO A 97 -13.14 11.99 -6.26
N ARG A 98 -12.18 11.11 -5.95
CA ARG A 98 -10.83 11.46 -5.49
C ARG A 98 -9.76 10.89 -6.40
N VAL A 99 -8.63 11.57 -6.44
CA VAL A 99 -7.36 10.93 -6.78
C VAL A 99 -6.82 10.32 -5.50
N ASP A 100 -6.86 8.99 -5.40
CA ASP A 100 -6.53 8.26 -4.19
C ASP A 100 -5.28 7.39 -4.42
N LEU A 101 -4.14 7.87 -3.93
CA LEU A 101 -2.85 7.20 -3.97
C LEU A 101 -2.49 6.63 -2.60
N SER A 102 -3.50 6.34 -1.77
CA SER A 102 -3.32 5.71 -0.47
C SER A 102 -2.63 4.36 -0.62
N GLY A 103 -1.88 4.00 0.40
CA GLY A 103 -1.06 2.80 0.41
C GLY A 103 -0.52 2.51 1.79
N PHE A 104 0.50 1.66 1.83
CA PHE A 104 1.15 1.27 3.07
C PHE A 104 2.65 1.52 3.00
N TRP A 105 3.19 2.24 3.98
CA TRP A 105 4.62 2.52 4.09
C TRP A 105 5.17 1.97 5.41
N PHE A 106 6.12 1.04 5.30
CA PHE A 106 6.76 0.37 6.43
C PHE A 106 7.63 1.28 7.30
N ARG A 107 8.03 2.44 6.74
CA ARG A 107 8.89 3.45 7.35
C ARG A 107 8.28 4.83 7.14
N PRO A 108 8.53 5.81 8.03
CA PRO A 108 8.07 7.16 7.79
C PRO A 108 8.67 7.71 6.50
N THR A 109 7.79 8.09 5.58
CA THR A 109 8.17 8.45 4.20
C THR A 109 7.41 9.70 3.78
N VAL A 110 8.10 10.78 3.42
CA VAL A 110 7.47 11.92 2.77
C VAL A 110 7.14 11.55 1.33
N VAL A 111 5.87 11.70 0.97
CA VAL A 111 5.36 11.45 -0.36
C VAL A 111 4.89 12.76 -0.98
N ALA A 112 5.15 12.97 -2.26
CA ALA A 112 4.65 14.15 -2.99
C ALA A 112 4.36 13.82 -4.45
N THR A 113 3.32 14.42 -5.01
CA THR A 113 2.83 14.10 -6.35
C THR A 113 2.24 15.36 -7.01
N TRP A 114 2.44 15.46 -8.32
CA TRP A 114 1.73 16.42 -9.17
C TRP A 114 0.56 15.76 -9.87
N ALA A 115 -0.55 16.49 -10.01
CA ALA A 115 -1.67 16.12 -10.85
C ALA A 115 -2.13 17.31 -11.68
N SER A 116 -2.64 17.06 -12.89
CA SER A 116 -3.15 18.09 -13.79
C SER A 116 -4.40 17.61 -14.54
N THR A 117 -5.32 18.54 -14.82
CA THR A 117 -6.52 18.34 -15.62
C THR A 117 -6.90 19.65 -16.29
N ALA A 118 -7.92 19.64 -17.16
CA ALA A 118 -8.44 20.86 -17.77
C ALA A 118 -9.96 21.00 -17.57
N LEU A 119 -10.41 22.23 -17.38
CA LEU A 119 -11.82 22.62 -17.39
C LEU A 119 -12.09 23.49 -18.62
N ASP A 120 -12.98 23.04 -19.50
CA ASP A 120 -13.41 23.80 -20.68
C ASP A 120 -14.66 24.59 -20.34
N ALA A 121 -14.49 25.89 -20.05
CA ALA A 121 -15.55 26.77 -19.59
C ALA A 121 -16.23 27.49 -20.76
N VAL A 122 -17.56 27.58 -20.74
CA VAL A 122 -18.35 28.21 -21.83
C VAL A 122 -18.15 29.72 -21.89
N SER A 123 -17.81 30.36 -20.76
CA SER A 123 -17.56 31.80 -20.67
C SER A 123 -16.58 32.13 -19.56
N ASP A 124 -15.98 33.30 -19.62
CA ASP A 124 -15.21 33.87 -18.51
C ASP A 124 -16.08 33.95 -17.24
N GLY A 125 -15.47 33.74 -16.08
CA GLY A 125 -16.19 33.91 -14.82
C GLY A 125 -15.44 33.41 -13.59
N ARG A 126 -15.85 33.92 -12.42
CA ARG A 126 -15.35 33.43 -11.13
C ARG A 126 -15.96 32.08 -10.78
N ALA A 127 -15.11 31.13 -10.41
CA ALA A 127 -15.47 29.83 -9.90
C ALA A 127 -15.02 29.65 -8.44
N ARG A 128 -15.73 28.78 -7.70
CA ARG A 128 -15.30 28.33 -6.37
C ARG A 128 -15.02 26.85 -6.41
N LEU A 129 -13.81 26.50 -6.02
CA LEU A 129 -13.33 25.13 -5.95
C LEU A 129 -13.14 24.74 -4.49
N ARG A 130 -13.53 23.52 -4.10
CA ARG A 130 -13.22 22.97 -2.77
C ARG A 130 -12.17 21.89 -2.90
N LEU A 131 -10.99 22.14 -2.33
CA LEU A 131 -9.94 21.14 -2.22
C LEU A 131 -10.08 20.40 -0.88
N ARG A 132 -9.80 19.10 -0.87
CA ARG A 132 -9.65 18.28 0.34
C ARG A 132 -8.42 17.41 0.26
N THR A 133 -7.69 17.28 1.37
CA THR A 133 -6.58 16.33 1.55
C THR A 133 -6.28 16.16 3.05
N CYS A 134 -5.50 15.15 3.41
CA CYS A 134 -4.95 14.95 4.77
C CYS A 134 -3.64 15.73 4.99
N GLY A 135 -2.85 15.87 3.92
CA GLY A 135 -1.52 16.47 3.91
C GLY A 135 -1.51 17.92 3.40
N GLY A 136 -0.40 18.35 2.79
CA GLY A 136 -0.28 19.64 2.16
C GLY A 136 -0.75 19.61 0.71
N ALA A 137 -1.25 20.73 0.19
CA ALA A 137 -1.55 20.87 -1.22
C ALA A 137 -1.47 22.33 -1.68
N VAL A 138 -1.07 22.55 -2.94
CA VAL A 138 -1.05 23.85 -3.62
C VAL A 138 -1.83 23.72 -4.92
N LEU A 139 -2.85 24.56 -5.10
CA LEU A 139 -3.72 24.60 -6.26
C LEU A 139 -3.28 25.71 -7.22
N PHE A 140 -3.16 25.36 -8.50
CA PHE A 140 -2.83 26.27 -9.59
C PHE A 140 -3.95 26.26 -10.63
N VAL A 141 -4.28 27.45 -11.15
CA VAL A 141 -5.19 27.63 -12.29
C VAL A 141 -4.45 28.44 -13.34
N ASN A 142 -4.32 27.90 -14.55
CA ASN A 142 -3.59 28.52 -15.67
C ASN A 142 -2.15 28.96 -15.28
N GLY A 143 -1.48 28.13 -14.48
CA GLY A 143 -0.13 28.39 -13.97
C GLY A 143 -0.03 29.44 -12.84
N ILE A 144 -1.16 30.00 -12.39
CA ILE A 144 -1.23 30.96 -11.28
C ILE A 144 -1.69 30.22 -10.02
N GLU A 145 -0.97 30.39 -8.91
CA GLU A 145 -1.37 29.83 -7.62
C GLU A 145 -2.69 30.46 -7.14
N ALA A 146 -3.71 29.62 -6.97
CA ALA A 146 -5.00 29.99 -6.41
C ALA A 146 -5.00 29.96 -4.87
N GLY A 147 -4.18 29.08 -4.28
CA GLY A 147 -4.02 28.96 -2.84
C GLY A 147 -3.48 27.59 -2.42
N TRP A 148 -3.38 27.38 -1.12
CA TRP A 148 -2.77 26.18 -0.53
C TRP A 148 -3.42 25.79 0.79
N MET A 149 -3.20 24.55 1.20
CA MET A 149 -3.52 24.02 2.52
C MET A 149 -2.37 23.20 3.09
N ALA A 150 -2.25 23.15 4.41
CA ALA A 150 -1.19 22.40 5.12
C ALA A 150 -1.68 21.83 6.46
N PRO A 151 -2.78 21.05 6.50
CA PRO A 151 -3.27 20.39 7.72
C PRO A 151 -2.26 19.38 8.29
N TYR A 152 -1.67 18.53 7.45
CA TYR A 152 -0.77 17.42 7.85
C TYR A 152 -1.32 16.63 9.05
N GLY A 153 -2.58 16.23 8.96
CA GLY A 153 -3.26 15.39 9.94
C GLY A 153 -3.28 13.95 9.46
N ARG A 154 -2.68 13.02 10.21
CA ARG A 154 -2.61 11.61 9.81
C ARG A 154 -4.02 11.06 9.55
N ASN A 155 -4.32 10.73 8.30
CA ASN A 155 -5.60 10.18 7.84
C ASN A 155 -6.85 11.03 8.17
N LEU A 156 -6.64 12.29 8.56
CA LEU A 156 -7.68 13.25 8.92
C LEU A 156 -7.82 14.28 7.80
N GLU A 157 -8.91 14.15 7.06
CA GLU A 157 -9.24 15.05 5.97
C GLU A 157 -9.52 16.48 6.47
N ALA A 158 -8.92 17.46 5.81
CA ALA A 158 -9.32 18.85 5.90
C ALA A 158 -9.86 19.33 4.54
N SER A 159 -10.55 20.48 4.54
CA SER A 159 -11.07 21.09 3.32
C SER A 159 -10.93 22.60 3.34
N GLN A 160 -10.75 23.19 2.16
CA GLN A 160 -10.70 24.63 1.97
C GLN A 160 -11.27 25.01 0.61
N ASP A 161 -11.93 26.16 0.56
CA ASP A 161 -12.53 26.71 -0.65
C ASP A 161 -11.66 27.83 -1.21
N PHE A 162 -11.48 27.84 -2.53
CA PHE A 162 -10.69 28.81 -3.28
C PHE A 162 -11.55 29.47 -4.36
N GLU A 163 -11.44 30.80 -4.47
CA GLU A 163 -12.00 31.55 -5.60
C GLU A 163 -10.96 31.65 -6.70
N VAL A 164 -11.35 31.31 -7.93
CA VAL A 164 -10.48 31.33 -9.10
C VAL A 164 -11.18 32.01 -10.27
N ASP A 165 -10.42 32.63 -11.14
CA ASP A 165 -10.93 33.17 -12.40
C ASP A 165 -10.73 32.14 -13.51
N LEU A 166 -11.82 31.79 -14.20
CA LEU A 166 -11.79 30.97 -15.41
C LEU A 166 -11.97 31.87 -16.63
N VAL A 167 -11.29 31.53 -17.72
CA VAL A 167 -11.49 32.12 -19.05
C VAL A 167 -12.34 31.20 -19.91
N ALA A 168 -13.04 31.74 -20.90
CA ALA A 168 -13.72 30.93 -21.91
C ALA A 168 -12.74 30.00 -22.63
N GLY A 169 -13.11 28.74 -22.79
CA GLY A 169 -12.25 27.68 -23.31
C GLY A 169 -11.52 26.91 -22.20
N ALA A 170 -10.39 26.29 -22.58
CA ALA A 170 -9.63 25.43 -21.68
C ALA A 170 -8.90 26.21 -20.58
N ASN A 171 -9.09 25.76 -19.35
CA ASN A 171 -8.37 26.22 -18.16
C ASN A 171 -7.59 25.05 -17.57
N GLU A 172 -6.27 25.18 -17.45
CA GLU A 172 -5.44 24.17 -16.79
C GLU A 172 -5.64 24.25 -15.28
N ILE A 173 -5.94 23.12 -14.65
CA ILE A 173 -5.99 22.97 -13.20
C ILE A 173 -4.90 22.00 -12.79
N SER A 174 -3.95 22.46 -11.99
CA SER A 174 -2.82 21.66 -11.54
C SER A 174 -2.72 21.70 -10.01
N ILE A 175 -2.43 20.56 -9.40
CA ILE A 175 -2.30 20.40 -7.94
C ILE A 175 -0.97 19.71 -7.66
N TRP A 176 -0.19 20.31 -6.78
CA TRP A 176 0.88 19.60 -6.08
C TRP A 176 0.38 19.27 -4.67
N PHE A 177 0.54 18.03 -4.22
CA PHE A 177 0.16 17.63 -2.87
C PHE A 177 1.23 16.72 -2.27
N ASP A 178 1.38 16.79 -0.94
CA ASP A 178 2.35 16.00 -0.18
C ASP A 178 1.77 15.55 1.16
N ASP A 179 2.35 14.51 1.74
CA ASP A 179 2.10 14.12 3.14
C ASP A 179 3.32 13.38 3.69
N LEU A 180 3.32 13.14 5.00
CA LEU A 180 4.12 12.09 5.60
C LEU A 180 3.27 10.81 5.59
N ALA A 181 3.75 9.76 4.95
CA ALA A 181 3.16 8.43 5.00
C ALA A 181 3.73 7.63 6.17
N GLU A 182 2.84 7.02 6.95
CA GLU A 182 3.16 6.20 8.12
C GLU A 182 2.17 5.03 8.15
N ARG A 183 2.64 3.82 7.80
CA ARG A 183 1.80 2.64 7.64
C ARG A 183 0.71 2.89 6.60
N ASP A 184 -0.54 2.56 6.94
CA ASP A 184 -1.74 2.93 6.20
C ASP A 184 -1.87 4.46 6.15
N ALA A 185 -1.49 5.05 5.02
CA ALA A 185 -1.59 6.49 4.82
C ALA A 185 -2.66 6.80 3.78
N ARG A 186 -3.62 7.64 4.17
CA ARG A 186 -4.64 8.19 3.27
C ARG A 186 -4.05 9.33 2.47
N TYR A 187 -3.41 8.99 1.36
CA TYR A 187 -2.71 9.92 0.49
C TYR A 187 -3.55 10.24 -0.75
N PHE A 188 -4.39 11.27 -0.63
CA PHE A 188 -5.33 11.64 -1.69
C PHE A 188 -5.53 13.15 -1.79
N PHE A 189 -6.15 13.57 -2.88
CA PHE A 189 -6.89 14.84 -2.92
C PHE A 189 -8.26 14.68 -3.58
N GLN A 190 -9.17 15.58 -3.24
CA GLN A 190 -10.46 15.75 -3.90
C GLN A 190 -10.68 17.22 -4.24
N LEU A 191 -11.11 17.52 -5.47
CA LEU A 191 -11.46 18.87 -5.89
C LEU A 191 -12.92 18.90 -6.35
N ASP A 192 -13.78 19.71 -5.73
CA ASP A 192 -15.18 19.88 -6.15
C ASP A 192 -15.40 21.24 -6.83
N TYR A 193 -16.18 21.25 -7.92
CA TYR A 193 -16.58 22.45 -8.64
C TYR A 193 -17.87 23.02 -8.05
N LEU A 194 -17.78 23.86 -7.02
CA LEU A 194 -18.95 24.29 -6.25
C LEU A 194 -19.83 25.31 -6.98
N ARG A 195 -19.22 26.24 -7.70
CA ARG A 195 -19.89 27.28 -8.50
C ARG A 195 -18.98 27.78 -9.61
N GLY A 196 -19.55 28.34 -10.66
CA GLY A 196 -18.83 29.03 -11.72
C GLY A 196 -19.60 29.00 -13.04
N PRO A 197 -18.99 29.40 -14.16
CA PRO A 197 -19.57 29.22 -15.49
C PRO A 197 -19.86 27.74 -15.79
N ALA A 198 -20.74 27.46 -16.75
CA ALA A 198 -20.91 26.10 -17.25
C ALA A 198 -19.57 25.60 -17.82
N ALA A 199 -19.17 24.38 -17.46
CA ALA A 199 -17.89 23.82 -17.87
C ALA A 199 -18.00 22.31 -18.06
N GLU A 200 -17.08 21.76 -18.85
CA GLU A 200 -16.81 20.32 -18.94
C GLU A 200 -15.41 20.04 -18.40
N GLN A 201 -15.22 18.85 -17.83
CA GLN A 201 -13.89 18.36 -17.58
C GLN A 201 -13.33 17.73 -18.85
N VAL A 202 -12.09 18.07 -19.18
CA VAL A 202 -11.39 17.62 -20.38
C VAL A 202 -10.09 16.97 -19.98
N LEU A 203 -9.94 15.70 -20.32
CA LEU A 203 -8.70 14.95 -20.15
C LEU A 203 -8.09 14.71 -21.55
N PRO A 204 -6.88 15.23 -21.83
CA PRO A 204 -6.20 14.98 -23.10
C PRO A 204 -5.95 13.49 -23.33
N THR A 205 -6.16 13.03 -24.56
CA THR A 205 -5.93 11.64 -24.97
C THR A 205 -5.16 11.58 -26.28
N THR A 206 -4.52 10.45 -26.57
CA THR A 206 -3.88 10.19 -27.89
C THR A 206 -4.75 9.32 -28.81
N VAL A 207 -5.92 8.91 -28.32
CA VAL A 207 -7.01 8.26 -29.06
C VAL A 207 -8.22 9.18 -29.11
N LYS A 208 -9.21 8.84 -29.93
CA LYS A 208 -10.49 9.55 -29.93
C LYS A 208 -11.20 9.44 -28.57
N GLY A 209 -11.91 10.49 -28.17
CA GLY A 209 -12.59 10.55 -26.87
C GLY A 209 -13.61 9.42 -26.64
N ASP A 210 -14.30 8.96 -27.69
CA ASP A 210 -15.24 7.83 -27.64
C ASP A 210 -14.54 6.50 -27.40
N VAL A 211 -13.37 6.29 -27.99
CA VAL A 211 -12.51 5.11 -27.73
C VAL A 211 -12.02 5.12 -26.29
N ALA A 212 -11.52 6.25 -25.78
CA ALA A 212 -11.09 6.38 -24.39
C ALA A 212 -12.26 6.11 -23.41
N ALA A 213 -13.45 6.65 -23.71
CA ALA A 213 -14.65 6.40 -22.92
C ALA A 213 -15.07 4.92 -22.93
N ALA A 214 -14.97 4.24 -24.07
CA ALA A 214 -15.28 2.83 -24.18
C ALA A 214 -14.23 1.95 -23.46
N MET A 215 -12.96 2.35 -23.44
CA MET A 215 -11.92 1.68 -22.63
C MET A 215 -12.21 1.80 -21.13
N GLU A 216 -12.58 3.00 -20.65
CA GLU A 216 -13.03 3.21 -19.27
C GLU A 216 -14.24 2.33 -18.95
N ALA A 217 -15.27 2.34 -19.79
CA ALA A 217 -16.48 1.53 -19.58
C ALA A 217 -16.19 0.02 -19.58
N ALA A 218 -15.28 -0.45 -20.43
CA ALA A 218 -14.84 -1.84 -20.45
C ALA A 218 -14.15 -2.25 -19.15
N LEU A 219 -13.26 -1.41 -18.61
CA LEU A 219 -12.63 -1.64 -17.31
C LEU A 219 -13.62 -1.51 -16.15
N ASP A 220 -14.59 -0.60 -16.24
CA ASP A 220 -15.59 -0.37 -15.19
C ASP A 220 -16.52 -1.58 -15.01
N ALA A 221 -16.96 -2.18 -16.12
CA ALA A 221 -17.80 -3.38 -16.14
C ALA A 221 -16.99 -4.71 -15.98
N MET A 222 -15.66 -4.64 -15.95
CA MET A 222 -14.80 -5.81 -15.89
C MET A 222 -14.82 -6.47 -14.51
N HIS A 223 -14.82 -7.80 -14.48
CA HIS A 223 -14.75 -8.61 -13.27
C HIS A 223 -14.19 -10.00 -13.59
N PHE A 224 -13.78 -10.75 -12.55
CA PHE A 224 -13.42 -12.15 -12.69
C PHE A 224 -14.66 -13.03 -12.89
N GLU A 225 -14.53 -14.13 -13.64
CA GLU A 225 -15.62 -15.10 -13.84
C GLU A 225 -16.07 -15.75 -12.52
N HIS A 226 -15.16 -15.82 -11.55
CA HIS A 226 -15.39 -16.43 -10.23
C HIS A 226 -14.88 -15.52 -9.10
N PRO A 227 -15.48 -15.60 -7.90
CA PRO A 227 -15.04 -14.82 -6.75
C PRO A 227 -13.70 -15.30 -6.16
N PHE A 228 -13.29 -16.53 -6.46
CA PHE A 228 -11.98 -17.11 -6.15
C PHE A 228 -11.69 -18.25 -7.15
N TYR A 229 -10.43 -18.65 -7.27
CA TYR A 229 -10.00 -19.73 -8.16
C TYR A 229 -9.24 -20.80 -7.38
N SER A 230 -9.73 -22.05 -7.44
CA SER A 230 -9.01 -23.22 -6.90
C SER A 230 -8.53 -24.21 -7.97
N GLY A 231 -8.66 -23.83 -9.23
CA GLY A 231 -8.37 -24.64 -10.40
C GLY A 231 -9.07 -24.08 -11.65
N GLY A 232 -8.63 -24.54 -12.81
CA GLY A 232 -9.16 -24.07 -14.09
C GLY A 232 -8.52 -22.77 -14.58
N GLU A 233 -9.12 -22.18 -15.61
CA GLU A 233 -8.60 -20.98 -16.26
C GLU A 233 -9.06 -19.71 -15.54
N VAL A 234 -8.10 -18.85 -15.18
CA VAL A 234 -8.39 -17.51 -14.66
C VAL A 234 -8.61 -16.56 -15.82
N ALA A 235 -9.74 -15.86 -15.83
CA ALA A 235 -10.08 -14.89 -16.87
C ALA A 235 -10.89 -13.71 -16.32
N LEU A 236 -10.73 -12.57 -17.00
CA LEU A 236 -11.53 -11.38 -16.80
C LEU A 236 -12.60 -11.30 -17.89
N VAL A 237 -13.83 -10.96 -17.50
CA VAL A 237 -14.96 -10.74 -18.41
C VAL A 237 -15.50 -9.34 -18.25
N THR A 238 -16.09 -8.79 -19.32
CA THR A 238 -16.71 -7.47 -19.32
C THR A 238 -17.91 -7.46 -20.27
N ASP A 239 -18.98 -6.77 -19.87
CA ASP A 239 -20.18 -6.62 -20.70
C ASP A 239 -20.00 -5.61 -21.85
N VAL A 240 -18.97 -4.77 -21.76
CA VAL A 240 -18.61 -3.78 -22.77
C VAL A 240 -17.48 -4.34 -23.63
N ALA A 241 -17.78 -4.60 -24.90
CA ALA A 241 -16.79 -5.11 -25.84
C ALA A 241 -15.65 -4.11 -26.05
N LEU A 242 -14.42 -4.60 -26.20
CA LEU A 242 -13.28 -3.75 -26.48
C LEU A 242 -13.51 -2.95 -27.78
N PRO A 243 -13.38 -1.61 -27.76
CA PRO A 243 -13.78 -0.74 -28.88
C PRO A 243 -12.90 -0.90 -30.12
N VAL A 244 -11.65 -1.28 -29.92
CA VAL A 244 -10.63 -1.47 -30.96
C VAL A 244 -9.72 -2.61 -30.55
N ALA A 245 -8.94 -3.15 -31.50
CA ALA A 245 -7.85 -4.03 -31.14
C ALA A 245 -6.82 -3.25 -30.31
N MET A 246 -6.35 -3.81 -29.22
CA MET A 246 -5.48 -3.11 -28.26
C MET A 246 -4.51 -4.07 -27.57
N ASP A 247 -3.44 -3.51 -27.02
CA ASP A 247 -2.50 -4.26 -26.20
C ASP A 247 -3.02 -4.28 -24.76
N VAL A 248 -3.12 -5.48 -24.20
CA VAL A 248 -3.53 -5.70 -22.82
C VAL A 248 -2.32 -6.18 -22.04
N ALA A 249 -1.97 -5.44 -20.99
CA ALA A 249 -0.98 -5.84 -20.01
C ALA A 249 -1.66 -6.12 -18.67
N ILE A 250 -1.34 -7.25 -18.05
CA ILE A 250 -1.83 -7.64 -16.73
C ILE A 250 -0.61 -7.86 -15.86
N VAL A 251 -0.43 -7.01 -14.86
CA VAL A 251 0.61 -7.15 -13.83
C VAL A 251 -0.06 -7.72 -12.59
N ILE A 252 0.43 -8.88 -12.14
CA ILE A 252 -0.11 -9.61 -10.99
C ILE A 252 0.88 -9.44 -9.83
N GLU A 253 0.40 -8.80 -8.77
CA GLU A 253 1.18 -8.43 -7.59
C GLU A 253 0.58 -9.13 -6.36
N GLY A 254 1.42 -9.48 -5.39
CA GLY A 254 0.95 -9.95 -4.10
C GLY A 254 0.31 -8.82 -3.28
N ASP A 255 -0.40 -9.20 -2.24
CA ASP A 255 -0.99 -8.24 -1.30
C ASP A 255 -0.01 -7.88 -0.18
N PHE A 256 -0.15 -6.64 0.31
CA PHE A 256 0.36 -6.12 1.57
C PHE A 256 1.85 -6.34 1.89
N MET A 257 2.23 -7.56 2.32
CA MET A 257 3.58 -7.95 2.74
C MET A 257 4.35 -8.77 1.68
N SER A 258 3.71 -9.09 0.56
CA SER A 258 4.32 -9.89 -0.48
C SER A 258 5.52 -9.18 -1.11
N ILE A 259 6.64 -9.90 -1.20
CA ILE A 259 7.90 -9.53 -1.83
C ILE A 259 8.11 -10.28 -3.16
N GLU A 260 7.17 -11.13 -3.56
CA GLU A 260 7.24 -11.85 -4.83
C GLU A 260 7.33 -10.89 -6.03
N PRO A 261 8.22 -11.20 -7.00
CA PRO A 261 8.30 -10.40 -8.21
C PRO A 261 6.97 -10.48 -8.98
N PRO A 262 6.47 -9.36 -9.52
CA PRO A 262 5.21 -9.37 -10.24
C PRO A 262 5.24 -10.30 -11.47
N VAL A 263 4.17 -11.04 -11.69
CA VAL A 263 3.98 -11.84 -12.91
C VAL A 263 3.31 -10.96 -13.96
N ILE A 264 3.89 -10.89 -15.17
CA ILE A 264 3.42 -9.97 -16.20
C ILE A 264 2.98 -10.73 -17.44
N PHE A 265 1.71 -10.57 -17.80
CA PHE A 265 1.15 -11.05 -19.06
C PHE A 265 0.96 -9.88 -20.03
N ARG A 266 1.35 -10.07 -21.28
CA ARG A 266 1.09 -9.11 -22.37
C ARG A 266 0.51 -9.86 -23.56
N ARG A 267 -0.57 -9.32 -24.13
CA ARG A 267 -1.19 -9.89 -25.33
C ARG A 267 -1.89 -8.81 -26.15
N ARG A 268 -1.99 -9.04 -27.46
CA ARG A 268 -2.90 -8.30 -28.32
C ARG A 268 -4.29 -8.91 -28.20
N VAL A 269 -5.31 -8.09 -27.99
CA VAL A 269 -6.72 -8.53 -27.96
C VAL A 269 -7.47 -7.80 -29.07
N GLU A 270 -8.23 -8.57 -29.86
CA GLU A 270 -8.99 -8.04 -31.00
C GLU A 270 -10.20 -7.22 -30.57
N ALA A 271 -10.64 -6.32 -31.45
CA ALA A 271 -11.86 -5.55 -31.26
C ALA A 271 -13.07 -6.49 -31.07
N GLY A 272 -14.01 -6.12 -30.21
CA GLY A 272 -15.19 -6.93 -29.94
C GLY A 272 -15.01 -7.97 -28.83
N ALA A 273 -13.79 -8.23 -28.35
CA ALA A 273 -13.55 -9.16 -27.26
C ALA A 273 -14.24 -8.71 -25.97
N ARG A 274 -14.77 -9.68 -25.22
CA ARG A 274 -15.44 -9.50 -23.92
C ARG A 274 -14.86 -10.39 -22.82
N ARG A 275 -13.91 -11.23 -23.17
CA ARG A 275 -13.25 -12.18 -22.27
C ARG A 275 -11.76 -12.16 -22.54
N ILE A 276 -10.99 -12.00 -21.47
CA ILE A 276 -9.53 -11.94 -21.49
C ILE A 276 -9.05 -13.07 -20.57
N THR A 277 -8.72 -14.21 -21.17
CA THR A 277 -8.00 -15.29 -20.47
C THR A 277 -6.68 -14.76 -19.92
N ILE A 278 -6.27 -15.22 -18.74
CA ILE A 278 -4.98 -14.90 -18.15
C ILE A 278 -4.05 -16.10 -18.24
N ALA A 279 -4.26 -17.10 -17.37
CA ALA A 279 -3.49 -18.33 -17.30
C ALA A 279 -4.30 -19.42 -16.57
N ALA A 280 -3.78 -20.64 -16.51
CA ALA A 280 -4.31 -21.64 -15.60
C ALA A 280 -4.00 -21.24 -14.15
N THR A 281 -4.86 -21.64 -13.20
CA THR A 281 -4.71 -21.31 -11.78
C THR A 281 -3.33 -21.70 -11.26
N GLU A 282 -2.86 -22.89 -11.62
CA GLU A 282 -1.57 -23.46 -11.21
C GLU A 282 -0.33 -22.70 -11.71
N ASP A 283 -0.48 -21.88 -12.75
CA ASP A 283 0.59 -21.04 -13.32
C ASP A 283 0.64 -19.65 -12.67
N LEU A 284 -0.28 -19.37 -11.74
CA LEU A 284 -0.37 -18.11 -11.02
C LEU A 284 0.05 -18.30 -9.56
N PRO A 285 0.60 -17.25 -8.92
CA PRO A 285 0.93 -17.34 -7.51
C PRO A 285 -0.36 -17.37 -6.67
N ALA A 286 -0.40 -18.21 -5.63
CA ALA A 286 -1.54 -18.34 -4.71
C ALA A 286 -1.70 -17.11 -3.81
N ASP A 287 -2.73 -17.06 -2.95
CA ASP A 287 -3.10 -15.95 -2.07
C ASP A 287 -4.02 -14.92 -2.75
N PHE A 288 -4.41 -13.87 -2.01
CA PHE A 288 -5.09 -12.71 -2.56
C PHE A 288 -4.14 -11.90 -3.44
N ARG A 289 -4.47 -11.76 -4.72
CA ARG A 289 -3.60 -11.13 -5.72
C ARG A 289 -4.26 -9.93 -6.37
N HIS A 290 -3.45 -8.90 -6.60
CA HIS A 290 -3.83 -7.69 -7.32
C HIS A 290 -3.49 -7.81 -8.80
N PHE A 291 -4.49 -7.66 -9.65
CA PHE A 291 -4.39 -7.69 -11.09
C PHE A 291 -4.53 -6.28 -11.63
N ALA A 292 -3.39 -5.63 -11.87
CA ALA A 292 -3.34 -4.35 -12.55
C ALA A 292 -3.48 -4.54 -14.06
N VAL A 293 -4.69 -4.32 -14.56
CA VAL A 293 -5.04 -4.48 -15.97
C VAL A 293 -4.91 -3.13 -16.67
N SER A 294 -4.09 -3.09 -17.71
CA SER A 294 -3.87 -1.91 -18.56
C SER A 294 -4.33 -2.21 -19.98
N LEU A 295 -5.23 -1.37 -20.50
CA LEU A 295 -5.67 -1.35 -21.89
C LEU A 295 -4.93 -0.22 -22.60
N SER A 296 -4.17 -0.56 -23.66
CA SER A 296 -3.30 0.40 -24.35
C SER A 296 -3.62 0.48 -25.84
N SER A 297 -3.85 1.71 -26.34
CA SER A 297 -4.04 1.97 -27.77
C SER A 297 -3.50 3.34 -28.15
N SER A 298 -2.70 3.42 -29.22
CA SER A 298 -2.10 4.66 -29.75
C SER A 298 -1.46 5.58 -28.70
N GLY A 299 -0.86 5.03 -27.65
CA GLY A 299 -0.22 5.79 -26.56
C GLY A 299 -1.12 6.16 -25.38
N PHE A 300 -2.44 5.95 -25.47
CA PHE A 300 -3.37 6.14 -24.36
C PHE A 300 -3.48 4.83 -23.57
N VAL A 301 -3.34 4.91 -22.26
CA VAL A 301 -3.39 3.75 -21.35
C VAL A 301 -4.46 3.99 -20.29
N ALA A 302 -5.48 3.14 -20.28
CA ALA A 302 -6.46 3.08 -19.22
C ALA A 302 -6.11 1.89 -18.31
N ARG A 303 -6.06 2.11 -16.99
CA ARG A 303 -5.65 1.08 -16.01
C ARG A 303 -6.67 0.97 -14.88
N ARG A 304 -6.97 -0.26 -14.46
CA ARG A 304 -7.73 -0.57 -13.24
C ARG A 304 -7.12 -1.77 -12.54
N VAL A 305 -7.20 -1.79 -11.21
CA VAL A 305 -6.73 -2.91 -10.38
C VAL A 305 -7.93 -3.72 -9.90
N PHE A 306 -7.83 -5.04 -10.02
CA PHE A 306 -8.82 -6.00 -9.52
C PHE A 306 -8.17 -6.92 -8.48
N GLY A 307 -8.94 -7.45 -7.54
CA GLY A 307 -8.45 -8.42 -6.55
C GLY A 307 -9.18 -9.74 -6.69
N VAL A 308 -8.46 -10.86 -6.61
CA VAL A 308 -9.06 -12.20 -6.50
C VAL A 308 -8.15 -13.13 -5.72
N GLU A 309 -8.75 -14.07 -4.99
CA GLU A 309 -8.03 -15.13 -4.28
C GLU A 309 -7.73 -16.30 -5.22
N ILE A 310 -6.48 -16.76 -5.18
CA ILE A 310 -6.01 -17.96 -5.86
C ILE A 310 -5.58 -18.98 -4.82
N CYS A 311 -6.16 -20.18 -4.84
CA CYS A 311 -5.88 -21.23 -3.87
C CYS A 311 -5.50 -22.54 -4.58
N HIS A 312 -4.30 -23.07 -4.36
CA HIS A 312 -3.90 -24.35 -4.95
C HIS A 312 -4.39 -25.57 -4.16
N ALA A 313 -5.65 -25.57 -3.73
CA ALA A 313 -6.22 -26.63 -2.89
C ALA A 313 -6.11 -28.03 -3.52
N THR A 314 -6.01 -28.12 -4.85
CA THR A 314 -5.88 -29.39 -5.59
C THR A 314 -4.50 -30.05 -5.45
N ARG A 315 -3.49 -29.36 -4.91
CA ARG A 315 -2.18 -29.95 -4.58
C ARG A 315 -2.27 -30.90 -3.38
N GLN A 316 -3.20 -30.63 -2.48
CA GLN A 316 -3.43 -31.43 -1.28
C GLN A 316 -4.67 -32.32 -1.48
N GLY A 317 -4.59 -33.53 -0.94
CA GLY A 317 -5.65 -34.52 -1.09
C GLY A 317 -6.64 -34.52 0.07
N ARG A 318 -7.19 -35.70 0.35
CA ARG A 318 -7.91 -35.92 1.61
C ARG A 318 -6.92 -35.85 2.77
N ALA A 319 -7.18 -34.96 3.72
CA ALA A 319 -6.37 -34.80 4.92
C ALA A 319 -6.06 -36.17 5.59
N PRO A 320 -4.79 -36.44 5.93
CA PRO A 320 -4.39 -37.66 6.61
C PRO A 320 -5.18 -37.94 7.89
N ALA A 321 -5.28 -39.22 8.30
CA ALA A 321 -6.03 -39.58 9.51
C ALA A 321 -5.27 -39.19 10.79
N ILE A 322 -3.94 -39.20 10.74
CA ILE A 322 -3.05 -39.02 11.90
C ILE A 322 -2.55 -37.57 11.93
N LEU A 323 -2.52 -36.96 13.13
CA LEU A 323 -2.09 -35.58 13.31
C LEU A 323 -0.66 -35.32 12.79
N ALA A 324 0.28 -36.23 13.06
CA ALA A 324 1.66 -36.09 12.61
C ALA A 324 1.76 -36.02 11.08
N ASP A 325 1.00 -36.84 10.37
CA ASP A 325 0.97 -36.85 8.90
C ASP A 325 0.32 -35.57 8.35
N ARG A 326 -0.70 -35.01 9.02
CA ARG A 326 -1.29 -33.71 8.66
C ARG A 326 -0.27 -32.57 8.80
N ILE A 327 0.49 -32.58 9.89
CA ILE A 327 1.55 -31.59 10.13
C ILE A 327 2.63 -31.73 9.06
N GLY A 328 3.03 -32.97 8.73
CA GLY A 328 3.98 -33.26 7.66
C GLY A 328 3.52 -32.73 6.31
N GLU A 329 2.29 -33.04 5.90
CA GLU A 329 1.69 -32.55 4.64
C GLU A 329 1.65 -31.02 4.59
N ALA A 330 1.24 -30.34 5.67
CA ALA A 330 1.21 -28.89 5.74
C ALA A 330 2.61 -28.25 5.62
N LEU A 331 3.60 -28.80 6.33
CA LEU A 331 4.97 -28.32 6.27
C LEU A 331 5.60 -28.57 4.90
N GLU A 332 5.32 -29.71 4.26
CA GLU A 332 5.80 -29.99 2.91
C GLU A 332 5.20 -29.03 1.88
N GLU A 333 3.90 -28.74 1.95
CA GLU A 333 3.25 -27.79 1.03
C GLU A 333 3.87 -26.39 1.17
N VAL A 334 3.94 -25.86 2.40
CA VAL A 334 4.51 -24.53 2.67
C VAL A 334 5.99 -24.47 2.28
N SER A 335 6.78 -25.50 2.63
CA SER A 335 8.20 -25.60 2.31
C SER A 335 8.46 -25.48 0.79
N ASN A 336 7.64 -26.15 -0.01
CA ASN A 336 7.84 -26.23 -1.45
C ASN A 336 7.25 -25.03 -2.20
N PHE A 337 6.09 -24.51 -1.76
CA PHE A 337 5.27 -23.66 -2.61
C PHE A 337 4.83 -22.32 -2.03
N ALA A 338 5.01 -22.08 -0.72
CA ALA A 338 4.68 -20.77 -0.17
C ALA A 338 5.60 -19.66 -0.74
N GLU A 339 5.23 -18.41 -0.49
CA GLU A 339 6.09 -17.28 -0.76
C GLU A 339 7.44 -17.43 -0.03
N ALA A 340 8.50 -16.83 -0.57
CA ALA A 340 9.86 -16.88 -0.04
C ALA A 340 10.03 -16.02 1.23
N ASP A 341 9.30 -16.33 2.29
CA ASP A 341 9.30 -15.63 3.58
C ASP A 341 9.87 -16.47 4.74
N THR A 342 9.85 -15.92 5.96
CA THR A 342 10.32 -16.63 7.16
C THR A 342 9.44 -17.80 7.59
N VAL A 343 8.18 -17.86 7.15
CA VAL A 343 7.29 -19.01 7.39
C VAL A 343 7.70 -20.17 6.49
N ARG A 344 7.98 -19.92 5.21
CA ARG A 344 8.56 -20.91 4.31
C ARG A 344 9.93 -21.35 4.76
N ALA A 345 10.79 -20.43 5.20
CA ALA A 345 12.09 -20.81 5.75
C ALA A 345 11.95 -21.78 6.94
N LEU A 346 11.01 -21.51 7.86
CA LEU A 346 10.73 -22.39 8.99
C LEU A 346 10.27 -23.78 8.53
N ALA A 347 9.34 -23.85 7.59
CA ALA A 347 8.85 -25.12 7.05
C ALA A 347 9.94 -25.91 6.32
N ARG A 348 10.81 -25.23 5.56
CA ARG A 348 11.97 -25.84 4.90
C ARG A 348 12.94 -26.42 5.92
N LEU A 349 13.29 -25.68 6.96
CA LEU A 349 14.15 -26.19 8.04
C LEU A 349 13.51 -27.38 8.75
N ALA A 350 12.23 -27.30 9.07
CA ALA A 350 11.48 -28.38 9.73
C ALA A 350 11.39 -29.66 8.90
N THR A 351 11.42 -29.56 7.57
CA THR A 351 11.41 -30.69 6.64
C THR A 351 12.80 -31.11 6.17
N GLY A 352 13.87 -30.62 6.83
CA GLY A 352 15.25 -31.01 6.53
C GLY A 352 15.85 -30.37 5.27
N ARG A 353 15.18 -29.37 4.69
CA ARG A 353 15.59 -28.64 3.49
C ARG A 353 16.35 -27.36 3.83
N GLY A 354 17.32 -27.43 4.74
CA GLY A 354 18.26 -26.33 5.00
C GLY A 354 19.20 -26.04 3.82
N GLY A 355 20.23 -25.23 4.04
CA GLY A 355 21.25 -24.92 3.04
C GLY A 355 20.96 -23.66 2.20
N PRO A 356 21.68 -23.46 1.07
CA PRO A 356 21.82 -22.14 0.43
C PRO A 356 20.51 -21.45 0.02
N GLU A 357 19.52 -22.22 -0.45
CA GLU A 357 18.20 -21.66 -0.82
C GLU A 357 17.46 -21.12 0.41
N THR A 358 17.44 -21.88 1.49
CA THR A 358 16.78 -21.49 2.75
C THR A 358 17.52 -20.33 3.43
N ASP A 359 18.85 -20.34 3.38
CA ASP A 359 19.67 -19.23 3.85
C ASP A 359 19.41 -17.95 3.05
N ALA A 360 19.21 -18.04 1.73
CA ALA A 360 18.87 -16.89 0.89
C ALA A 360 17.48 -16.31 1.24
N ILE A 361 16.48 -17.17 1.50
CA ILE A 361 15.15 -16.75 1.96
C ILE A 361 15.26 -15.96 3.28
N ILE A 362 15.97 -16.51 4.26
CA ILE A 362 16.18 -15.85 5.55
C ILE A 362 16.94 -14.52 5.37
N ALA A 363 18.00 -14.51 4.56
CA ALA A 363 18.81 -13.33 4.32
C ALA A 363 18.02 -12.18 3.65
N ALA A 364 17.05 -12.52 2.79
CA ALA A 364 16.17 -11.56 2.12
C ALA A 364 15.14 -10.94 3.08
N ALA A 365 14.75 -11.64 4.15
CA ALA A 365 13.79 -11.15 5.15
C ALA A 365 14.43 -10.25 6.23
N LEU A 366 15.73 -10.40 6.48
CA LEU A 366 16.45 -9.66 7.53
C LEU A 366 16.38 -8.12 7.43
N PRO A 367 16.47 -7.48 6.24
CA PRO A 367 16.42 -6.02 6.13
C PRO A 367 15.19 -5.38 6.78
N ALA A 368 14.01 -6.02 6.67
CA ALA A 368 12.79 -5.51 7.28
C ALA A 368 12.85 -5.51 8.82
N ILE A 369 13.49 -6.54 9.41
CA ILE A 369 13.73 -6.61 10.86
C ILE A 369 14.79 -5.58 11.26
N GLU A 370 15.92 -5.55 10.56
CA GLU A 370 17.04 -4.65 10.84
C GLU A 370 16.60 -3.18 10.84
N ASP A 371 15.72 -2.80 9.92
CA ASP A 371 15.19 -1.44 9.79
C ASP A 371 13.90 -1.19 10.57
N CYS A 372 13.46 -2.16 11.39
CA CYS A 372 12.24 -2.05 12.21
C CYS A 372 11.04 -1.59 11.38
N HIS A 373 10.82 -2.23 10.22
CA HIS A 373 9.63 -2.01 9.41
C HIS A 373 8.37 -2.27 10.25
N ASP A 374 7.30 -1.54 9.98
CA ASP A 374 5.99 -2.00 10.45
C ASP A 374 5.71 -3.43 9.95
N CYS A 375 5.03 -4.24 10.75
CA CYS A 375 4.82 -5.67 10.50
C CYS A 375 6.09 -6.55 10.49
N ALA A 376 7.27 -6.04 10.88
CA ALA A 376 8.48 -6.87 11.01
C ALA A 376 8.37 -7.93 12.13
N ASP A 377 7.43 -7.79 13.05
CA ASP A 377 7.13 -8.77 14.10
C ASP A 377 6.58 -10.10 13.53
N PHE A 378 5.81 -10.05 12.43
CA PHE A 378 5.40 -11.25 11.69
C PHE A 378 6.58 -12.00 11.03
N ILE A 379 7.67 -11.29 10.76
CA ILE A 379 8.89 -11.85 10.16
C ILE A 379 9.82 -12.36 11.27
N LEU A 380 9.97 -11.58 12.35
CA LEU A 380 10.88 -11.86 13.45
C LEU A 380 10.48 -13.11 14.24
N VAL A 381 9.20 -13.30 14.55
CA VAL A 381 8.77 -14.44 15.37
C VAL A 381 9.09 -15.78 14.70
N PRO A 382 8.71 -16.05 13.43
CA PRO A 382 9.13 -17.26 12.73
C PRO A 382 10.67 -17.39 12.62
N LEU A 383 11.39 -16.28 12.41
CA LEU A 383 12.86 -16.29 12.39
C LEU A 383 13.47 -16.73 13.73
N LEU A 384 12.91 -16.30 14.86
CA LEU A 384 13.33 -16.73 16.20
C LEU A 384 13.14 -18.24 16.37
N TRP A 385 12.06 -18.81 15.84
CA TRP A 385 11.85 -20.26 15.80
C TRP A 385 12.87 -20.98 14.92
N CYS A 386 13.14 -20.46 13.71
CA CYS A 386 14.20 -20.97 12.83
C CYS A 386 15.54 -21.05 13.57
N ARG A 387 15.93 -19.94 14.19
CA ARG A 387 17.21 -19.80 14.90
C ARG A 387 17.31 -20.67 16.15
N ARG A 388 16.20 -20.85 16.89
CA ARG A 388 16.12 -21.65 18.12
C ARG A 388 16.11 -23.15 17.84
N ALA A 389 15.26 -23.62 16.93
CA ALA A 389 15.05 -25.05 16.70
C ALA A 389 16.05 -25.63 15.69
N TYR A 390 16.48 -24.84 14.71
CA TYR A 390 17.23 -25.31 13.56
C TYR A 390 18.52 -24.52 13.30
N GLY A 391 19.04 -23.81 14.31
CA GLY A 391 20.22 -22.96 14.16
C GLY A 391 21.44 -23.68 13.58
N ASN A 392 21.60 -24.99 13.79
CA ASN A 392 22.72 -25.76 13.20
C ASN A 392 22.57 -26.06 11.70
N SER A 393 21.38 -25.84 11.14
CA SER A 393 21.05 -26.01 9.72
C SER A 393 21.09 -24.69 8.94
N ILE A 394 21.45 -23.58 9.61
CA ILE A 394 21.62 -22.24 9.04
C ILE A 394 23.11 -21.91 8.96
N ALA A 395 23.56 -21.29 7.88
CA ALA A 395 24.95 -20.88 7.72
C ALA A 395 25.46 -20.02 8.90
N VAL A 396 26.71 -20.25 9.33
CA VAL A 396 27.31 -19.61 10.52
C VAL A 396 27.24 -18.08 10.44
N ASP A 397 27.67 -17.49 9.33
CA ASP A 397 27.67 -16.04 9.14
C ASP A 397 26.25 -15.47 9.16
N LEU A 398 25.28 -16.19 8.58
CA LEU A 398 23.88 -15.78 8.59
C LEU A 398 23.29 -15.85 10.00
N ARG A 399 23.62 -16.87 10.79
CA ARG A 399 23.22 -16.93 12.21
C ARG A 399 23.76 -15.74 13.00
N HIS A 400 25.01 -15.33 12.76
CA HIS A 400 25.57 -14.14 13.40
C HIS A 400 24.77 -12.89 13.04
N ARG A 401 24.41 -12.71 11.76
CA ARG A 401 23.55 -11.59 11.33
C ARG A 401 22.16 -11.65 11.96
N ILE A 402 21.57 -12.83 12.08
CA ILE A 402 20.29 -13.04 12.79
C ILE A 402 20.43 -12.62 14.26
N ASP A 403 21.48 -13.07 14.95
CA ASP A 403 21.71 -12.73 16.35
C ASP A 403 21.90 -11.21 16.54
N GLU A 404 22.63 -10.54 15.63
CA GLU A 404 22.75 -9.07 15.62
C GLU A 404 21.42 -8.37 15.37
N ALA A 405 20.61 -8.84 14.41
CA ALA A 405 19.29 -8.28 14.16
C ALA A 405 18.38 -8.40 15.40
N ILE A 406 18.42 -9.55 16.09
CA ILE A 406 17.70 -9.76 17.35
C ILE A 406 18.15 -8.76 18.42
N LEU A 407 19.44 -8.50 18.57
CA LEU A 407 19.97 -7.59 19.60
C LEU A 407 19.68 -6.11 19.30
N ASN A 408 19.55 -5.74 18.02
CA ASN A 408 19.33 -4.35 17.58
C ASN A 408 17.84 -4.00 17.35
N TYR A 409 16.97 -4.99 17.27
CA TYR A 409 15.54 -4.78 17.04
C TYR A 409 14.87 -4.00 18.17
N ARG A 410 13.79 -3.27 17.83
CA ARG A 410 12.95 -2.55 18.80
C ARG A 410 11.75 -3.39 19.18
N TYR A 411 11.76 -3.92 20.39
CA TYR A 411 10.75 -4.87 20.86
C TYR A 411 9.51 -4.21 21.46
N TRP A 412 9.61 -2.96 21.94
CA TRP A 412 8.47 -2.29 22.54
C TRP A 412 8.63 -0.77 22.57
N MET A 413 7.53 -0.08 22.88
CA MET A 413 7.45 1.37 22.88
C MET A 413 8.36 2.06 23.91
N ASP A 414 8.66 1.39 25.03
CA ASP A 414 9.57 1.91 26.06
C ASP A 414 11.04 1.92 25.60
N GLU A 415 11.33 1.33 24.46
CA GLU A 415 12.64 1.34 23.83
C GLU A 415 12.72 2.49 22.80
N PRO A 416 13.87 3.19 22.71
CA PRO A 416 14.07 4.27 21.77
C PRO A 416 14.01 3.79 20.31
N GLY A 417 13.26 4.50 19.47
CA GLY A 417 13.18 4.28 18.03
C GLY A 417 12.48 5.41 17.29
N ASN A 418 12.54 5.35 15.96
CA ASN A 418 11.93 6.30 15.04
C ASN A 418 11.08 5.60 13.95
N ASP A 419 10.79 4.32 14.15
CA ASP A 419 9.89 3.53 13.32
C ASP A 419 8.42 3.93 13.49
N VAL A 420 7.59 3.37 12.62
CA VAL A 420 6.14 3.50 12.62
C VAL A 420 5.47 2.17 12.98
N GLN A 421 6.13 1.30 13.75
CA GLN A 421 5.57 -0.02 14.08
C GLN A 421 4.26 0.08 14.86
N TRP A 422 3.35 -0.86 14.60
CA TRP A 422 2.05 -0.94 15.23
C TRP A 422 2.08 -1.82 16.49
N TYR A 423 2.22 -1.22 17.66
CA TYR A 423 2.33 -1.96 18.93
C TYR A 423 1.00 -2.31 19.59
N PHE A 424 -0.14 -1.83 19.08
CA PHE A 424 -1.37 -1.69 19.88
C PHE A 424 -2.47 -2.71 19.61
N SER A 425 -2.50 -3.37 18.45
CA SER A 425 -3.49 -4.44 18.25
C SER A 425 -3.12 -5.68 19.05
N GLU A 426 -4.15 -6.48 19.34
CA GLU A 426 -4.07 -7.74 20.07
C GLU A 426 -2.92 -8.62 19.56
N ASN A 427 -2.95 -8.97 18.27
CA ASN A 427 -1.96 -9.82 17.62
C ASN A 427 -0.53 -9.26 17.66
N HIS A 428 -0.33 -7.98 17.31
CA HIS A 428 0.98 -7.35 17.26
C HIS A 428 1.59 -7.26 18.66
N ALA A 429 0.81 -6.83 19.66
CA ALA A 429 1.29 -6.77 21.04
C ALA A 429 1.81 -8.13 21.51
N LEU A 430 1.05 -9.20 21.25
CA LEU A 430 1.49 -10.56 21.57
C LEU A 430 2.77 -10.96 20.82
N LEU A 431 2.87 -10.65 19.52
CA LEU A 431 4.05 -10.94 18.71
C LEU A 431 5.29 -10.22 19.25
N PHE A 432 5.21 -8.93 19.55
CA PHE A 432 6.31 -8.15 20.14
C PHE A 432 6.74 -8.70 21.52
N HIS A 433 5.77 -9.01 22.39
CA HIS A 433 6.06 -9.58 23.72
C HIS A 433 6.72 -10.95 23.62
N THR A 434 6.20 -11.79 22.70
CA THR A 434 6.74 -13.11 22.41
C THR A 434 8.14 -13.01 21.82
N ALA A 435 8.38 -12.08 20.90
CA ALA A 435 9.69 -11.84 20.32
C ALA A 435 10.70 -11.40 21.39
N ALA A 436 10.32 -10.51 22.30
CA ALA A 436 11.19 -10.09 23.42
C ALA A 436 11.55 -11.26 24.34
N TYR A 437 10.56 -12.09 24.68
CA TYR A 437 10.75 -13.29 25.49
C TYR A 437 11.72 -14.28 24.82
N LEU A 438 11.41 -14.66 23.57
CA LEU A 438 12.15 -15.68 22.82
C LEU A 438 13.55 -15.20 22.44
N GLY A 439 13.70 -13.96 21.97
CA GLY A 439 14.99 -13.35 21.64
C GLY A 439 15.90 -13.26 22.85
N GLY A 440 15.38 -12.75 23.99
CA GLY A 440 16.14 -12.70 25.24
C GLY A 440 16.53 -14.07 25.78
N HIS A 441 15.64 -15.07 25.65
CA HIS A 441 15.91 -16.44 26.09
C HIS A 441 16.96 -17.14 25.21
N LEU A 442 16.98 -16.81 23.92
CA LEU A 442 17.95 -17.36 22.95
C LEU A 442 19.35 -16.77 23.15
N LEU A 443 19.45 -15.49 23.54
CA LEU A 443 20.71 -14.76 23.71
C LEU A 443 20.83 -14.16 25.13
N PRO A 444 20.86 -14.98 26.19
CA PRO A 444 20.70 -14.51 27.58
C PRO A 444 21.79 -13.53 28.03
N ASP A 445 23.02 -13.70 27.54
CA ASP A 445 24.16 -12.84 27.86
C ASP A 445 24.33 -11.66 26.88
N GLY A 446 23.54 -11.63 25.79
CA GLY A 446 23.58 -10.58 24.79
C GLY A 446 23.05 -9.25 25.33
N ARG A 447 23.58 -8.14 24.81
CA ARG A 447 23.09 -6.80 25.17
C ARG A 447 22.11 -6.30 24.11
N PHE A 448 20.86 -6.13 24.51
CA PHE A 448 19.82 -5.56 23.66
C PHE A 448 20.06 -4.06 23.56
N VAL A 449 20.39 -3.57 22.37
CA VAL A 449 21.02 -2.26 22.18
C VAL A 449 20.10 -1.12 22.57
N ARG A 450 18.82 -1.18 22.16
CA ARG A 450 17.85 -0.11 22.39
C ARG A 450 17.42 -0.01 23.85
N SER A 451 17.13 -1.14 24.48
CA SER A 451 16.72 -1.18 25.89
C SER A 451 17.90 -1.06 26.87
N GLY A 452 19.10 -1.42 26.43
CA GLY A 452 20.29 -1.56 27.26
C GLY A 452 20.25 -2.77 28.20
N ARG A 453 19.22 -3.62 28.11
CA ARG A 453 19.04 -4.81 28.95
C ARG A 453 19.95 -5.95 28.50
N THR A 454 20.31 -6.83 29.42
CA THR A 454 20.80 -8.17 29.08
C THR A 454 19.66 -9.00 28.48
N GLY A 455 19.97 -10.06 27.74
CA GLY A 455 18.96 -10.96 27.19
C GLY A 455 18.11 -11.63 28.27
N ALA A 456 18.70 -12.01 29.41
CA ALA A 456 17.96 -12.55 30.54
C ALA A 456 16.92 -11.57 31.10
N GLU A 457 17.28 -10.29 31.22
CA GLU A 457 16.36 -9.22 31.62
C GLU A 457 15.29 -8.95 30.56
N GLN A 458 15.68 -8.87 29.28
CA GLN A 458 14.74 -8.70 28.17
C GLN A 458 13.72 -9.85 28.12
N SER A 459 14.18 -11.09 28.32
CA SER A 459 13.34 -12.28 28.37
C SER A 459 12.35 -12.22 29.53
N THR A 460 12.81 -11.80 30.71
CA THR A 460 11.97 -11.65 31.90
C THR A 460 10.87 -10.61 31.68
N VAL A 461 11.20 -9.47 31.08
CA VAL A 461 10.22 -8.43 30.72
C VAL A 461 9.22 -8.94 29.69
N GLY A 462 9.70 -9.60 28.63
CA GLY A 462 8.84 -10.20 27.60
C GLY A 462 7.87 -11.23 28.20
N LEU A 463 8.35 -12.13 29.05
CA LEU A 463 7.52 -13.13 29.72
C LEU A 463 6.43 -12.50 30.59
N ALA A 464 6.78 -11.46 31.36
CA ALA A 464 5.79 -10.75 32.18
C ALA A 464 4.70 -10.12 31.32
N ARG A 465 5.06 -9.52 30.18
CA ARG A 465 4.12 -8.93 29.23
C ARG A 465 3.24 -9.99 28.54
N VAL A 466 3.81 -11.12 28.10
CA VAL A 466 3.04 -12.25 27.55
C VAL A 466 2.01 -12.76 28.55
N ARG A 467 2.39 -12.94 29.82
CA ARG A 467 1.45 -13.37 30.86
C ARG A 467 0.34 -12.36 31.10
N ALA A 468 0.69 -11.09 31.25
CA ALA A 468 -0.30 -10.03 31.42
C ALA A 468 -1.27 -9.94 30.23
N TRP A 469 -0.78 -10.13 29.02
CA TRP A 469 -1.59 -10.20 27.81
C TRP A 469 -2.56 -11.39 27.84
N LEU A 470 -2.07 -12.60 28.19
CA LEU A 470 -2.91 -13.81 28.27
C LEU A 470 -3.98 -13.69 29.37
N ASP A 471 -3.59 -13.21 30.55
CA ASP A 471 -4.52 -12.96 31.66
C ASP A 471 -5.61 -11.95 31.25
N HIS A 472 -5.26 -10.94 30.46
CA HIS A 472 -6.21 -9.97 29.92
C HIS A 472 -7.15 -10.61 28.90
N PHE A 473 -6.60 -11.31 27.90
CA PHE A 473 -7.38 -11.97 26.85
C PHE A 473 -8.37 -12.99 27.44
N GLU A 474 -7.93 -13.80 28.41
CA GLU A 474 -8.77 -14.75 29.15
C GLU A 474 -9.90 -14.06 29.95
N ALA A 475 -9.67 -12.87 30.50
CA ALA A 475 -10.65 -12.19 31.33
C ALA A 475 -11.72 -11.42 30.53
N TRP A 476 -11.39 -10.98 29.31
CA TRP A 476 -12.21 -10.01 28.56
C TRP A 476 -12.65 -10.49 27.17
N GLU A 477 -11.95 -11.44 26.55
CA GLU A 477 -12.22 -11.89 25.17
C GLU A 477 -12.66 -13.35 25.04
N MET A 478 -12.42 -14.19 26.05
CA MET A 478 -12.98 -15.55 26.18
C MET A 478 -14.08 -15.60 27.23
#